data_AF-A0A1J5DQI9-F1
#
_entry.id   AF-A0A1J5DQI9-F1
#
_cell.length_a   1.000
_cell.length_b   1.000
_cell.length_c   1.000
_cell.angle_alpha   90.00
_cell.angle_beta   90.00
_cell.angle_gamma   90.00
#
_symmetry.space_group_name_H-M   'P 1'
#
loop_
_entity.id
_entity.type
_entity.pdbx_description
1 polymer ?
#
loop_
_entity_poly.entity_id
_entity_poly.type
_entity_poly.pdbx_seq_one_letter_code
_entity_poly.pdbx_strand_id
1 'polypeptide(L)'
;MGLLSSTVSVTRYKVEGKIEEPILDTIAKGLKENVIKDVDEDISEKKVGWTSFENPFMPDFRGSSFVIGTHMVFSLRIDKKAIPQKTIRKHYAIEAAKRLTESERQFLTRDEKKIVKDHVTDTLMLRIPSTPHLYDLIWDYDSSSLCFFSNLKSANEELETLFLQSFQLSLIRLFPFTLADLTMGLSDGERDNLAKLSPTNFTG
;
A
#
# COMPACT_ATOMS: atom_id res chain seq x y z
N MET A 1 7.56 -9.44 4.65
CA MET A 1 8.83 -9.65 5.37
C MET A 1 9.19 -8.30 5.97
N GLY A 2 9.43 -8.24 7.27
CA GLY A 2 9.66 -6.98 7.97
C GLY A 2 11.15 -6.68 8.17
N LEU A 3 11.47 -5.46 8.59
CA LEU A 3 12.81 -4.95 8.84
C LEU A 3 13.68 -5.89 9.70
N LEU A 4 13.10 -6.54 10.71
CA LEU A 4 13.82 -7.40 11.66
C LEU A 4 13.87 -8.88 11.25
N SER A 5 13.50 -9.20 10.01
CA SER A 5 13.52 -10.58 9.51
C SER A 5 14.94 -11.02 9.16
N SER A 6 15.23 -12.32 9.27
CA SER A 6 16.54 -12.89 8.85
C SER A 6 16.84 -12.69 7.36
N THR A 7 15.79 -12.56 6.55
CA THR A 7 15.86 -12.26 5.13
C THR A 7 14.89 -11.15 4.81
N VAL A 8 15.34 -10.16 4.05
CA VAL A 8 14.54 -8.99 3.68
C VAL A 8 14.56 -8.75 2.18
N SER A 9 13.45 -8.25 1.65
CA SER A 9 13.40 -7.65 0.31
C SER A 9 13.33 -6.15 0.50
N VAL A 10 14.16 -5.40 -0.23
CA VAL A 10 14.26 -3.95 -0.06
C VAL A 10 14.14 -3.26 -1.40
N THR A 11 13.29 -2.24 -1.46
CA THR A 11 13.29 -1.22 -2.50
C THR A 11 13.80 0.08 -1.91
N ARG A 12 14.75 0.72 -2.58
CA ARG A 12 15.34 1.99 -2.15
C ARG A 12 14.72 3.14 -2.94
N TYR A 13 14.55 4.26 -2.27
CA TYR A 13 14.00 5.49 -2.81
C TYR A 13 14.89 6.67 -2.44
N LYS A 14 14.98 7.63 -3.36
CA LYS A 14 15.37 9.00 -3.05
C LYS A 14 14.10 9.79 -2.80
N VAL A 15 14.04 10.51 -1.69
CA VAL A 15 12.95 11.40 -1.36
C VAL A 15 13.23 12.76 -2.00
N GLU A 16 12.27 13.31 -2.73
CA GLU A 16 12.39 14.60 -3.41
C GLU A 16 11.37 15.60 -2.87
N GLY A 17 11.83 16.82 -2.64
CA GLY A 17 11.09 17.90 -2.01
C GLY A 17 11.78 18.41 -0.75
N LYS A 18 11.10 19.30 -0.02
CA LYS A 18 11.58 19.86 1.26
C LYS A 18 10.47 19.77 2.28
N ILE A 19 10.81 19.32 3.48
CA ILE A 19 9.88 19.28 4.61
C ILE A 19 9.83 20.66 5.25
N GLU A 20 8.64 21.11 5.61
CA GLU A 20 8.44 22.34 6.37
C GLU A 20 8.92 22.17 7.82
N GLU A 21 9.65 23.16 8.33
CA GLU A 21 10.05 23.19 9.74
C GLU A 21 8.84 23.52 10.65
N PRO A 22 8.73 22.91 11.84
CA PRO A 22 9.63 21.91 12.43
C PRO A 22 9.45 20.50 11.85
N ILE A 23 10.54 19.89 11.38
CA ILE A 23 10.52 18.63 10.60
C ILE A 23 9.77 17.51 11.30
N LEU A 24 10.08 17.26 12.57
CA LEU A 24 9.44 16.17 13.34
C LEU A 24 7.93 16.40 13.52
N ASP A 25 7.51 17.64 13.72
CA ASP A 25 6.09 17.97 13.89
C ASP A 25 5.32 17.80 12.58
N THR A 26 5.92 18.23 11.45
CA THR A 26 5.35 18.05 10.11
C THR A 26 5.21 16.58 9.76
N ILE A 27 6.23 15.76 10.03
CA ILE A 27 6.16 14.30 9.82
C ILE A 27 5.11 13.66 10.74
N ALA A 28 5.11 14.00 12.03
CA ALA A 28 4.14 13.47 12.98
C ALA A 28 2.71 13.81 12.59
N LYS A 29 2.47 15.02 12.06
CA LYS A 29 1.17 15.44 11.53
C LYS A 29 0.77 14.59 10.32
N GLY A 30 1.64 14.47 9.31
CA GLY A 30 1.37 13.66 8.11
C GLY A 30 1.07 12.20 8.42
N LEU A 31 1.80 11.62 9.39
CA LEU A 31 1.56 10.28 9.91
C LEU A 31 0.17 10.18 10.56
N LYS A 32 -0.17 11.08 11.49
CA LYS A 32 -1.45 11.10 12.22
C LYS A 32 -2.66 11.28 11.31
N GLU A 33 -2.57 12.16 10.32
CA GLU A 33 -3.66 12.44 9.38
C GLU A 33 -3.98 11.22 8.50
N ASN A 34 -2.97 10.39 8.23
CA ASN A 34 -3.05 9.23 7.36
C ASN A 34 -2.83 7.90 8.10
N VAL A 35 -3.09 7.86 9.41
CA VAL A 35 -3.15 6.61 10.21
C VAL A 35 -4.19 5.67 9.60
N ILE A 36 -3.85 4.39 9.51
CA ILE A 36 -4.81 3.37 9.10
C ILE A 36 -5.97 3.31 10.10
N LYS A 37 -7.21 3.35 9.58
CA LYS A 37 -8.43 3.23 10.36
C LYS A 37 -8.99 1.83 10.20
N ASP A 38 -9.10 1.09 11.30
CA ASP A 38 -9.84 -0.17 11.32
C ASP A 38 -11.32 0.13 11.06
N VAL A 39 -11.86 -0.42 9.98
CA VAL A 39 -13.31 -0.38 9.73
C VAL A 39 -13.69 -1.71 9.11
N ASP A 40 -13.97 -2.69 9.95
CA ASP A 40 -14.57 -3.95 9.50
C ASP A 40 -15.99 -3.73 8.93
N GLU A 41 -16.62 -2.59 9.22
CA GLU A 41 -17.97 -2.21 8.77
C GLU A 41 -18.01 -1.55 7.37
N ASP A 42 -16.88 -1.46 6.66
CA ASP A 42 -16.83 -0.88 5.32
C ASP A 42 -16.91 -1.96 4.22
N ILE A 43 -17.61 -1.67 3.12
CA ILE A 43 -17.63 -2.52 1.92
C ILE A 43 -16.36 -2.40 1.07
N SER A 44 -15.46 -1.47 1.39
CA SER A 44 -14.19 -1.32 0.67
C SER A 44 -13.36 -2.61 0.68
N GLU A 45 -12.86 -3.01 -0.49
CA GLU A 45 -11.95 -4.15 -0.67
C GLU A 45 -10.58 -3.94 -0.04
N LYS A 46 -10.17 -2.67 0.11
CA LYS A 46 -8.81 -2.34 0.49
C LYS A 46 -8.77 -1.05 1.31
N LYS A 47 -8.02 -1.07 2.41
CA LYS A 47 -7.64 0.11 3.18
C LYS A 47 -6.13 0.18 3.30
N VAL A 48 -5.61 1.39 3.29
CA VAL A 48 -4.18 1.68 3.29
C VAL A 48 -3.95 2.82 4.26
N GLY A 49 -2.91 2.73 5.08
CA GLY A 49 -2.53 3.80 5.98
C GLY A 49 -1.26 3.51 6.76
N TRP A 50 -0.80 4.51 7.49
CA TRP A 50 0.36 4.40 8.35
C TRP A 50 0.02 3.68 9.65
N THR A 51 0.97 2.91 10.14
CA THR A 51 0.94 2.33 11.47
C THR A 51 2.31 2.36 12.14
N SER A 52 2.33 2.21 13.46
CA SER A 52 3.58 2.19 14.22
C SER A 52 4.36 0.91 13.93
N PHE A 53 5.69 1.01 13.98
CA PHE A 53 6.57 -0.13 13.75
C PHE A 53 6.47 -1.17 14.89
N GLU A 54 6.46 -0.70 16.15
CA GLU A 54 6.43 -1.59 17.32
C GLU A 54 5.03 -2.20 17.56
N ASN A 55 3.98 -1.39 17.39
CA ASN A 55 2.58 -1.77 17.67
C ASN A 55 1.70 -1.57 16.43
N PRO A 56 1.87 -2.36 15.36
CA PRO A 56 1.23 -2.11 14.07
C PRO A 56 -0.30 -2.26 14.04
N PHE A 57 -0.88 -2.87 15.08
CA PHE A 57 -2.34 -3.03 15.24
C PHE A 57 -2.94 -2.06 16.27
N MET A 58 -2.11 -1.22 16.90
CA MET A 58 -2.52 -0.13 17.78
C MET A 58 -1.70 1.12 17.39
N PRO A 59 -1.96 1.70 16.20
CA PRO A 59 -1.16 2.79 15.67
C PRO A 59 -1.14 3.99 16.62
N ASP A 60 0.05 4.36 17.08
CA ASP A 60 0.28 5.54 17.91
C ASP A 60 1.52 6.32 17.45
N PHE A 61 1.30 7.53 16.93
CA PHE A 61 2.33 8.47 16.51
C PHE A 61 2.47 9.67 17.46
N ARG A 62 2.19 9.48 18.76
CA ARG A 62 2.45 10.50 19.78
C ARG A 62 3.94 10.63 20.08
N GLY A 63 4.37 11.86 20.34
CA GLY A 63 5.77 12.17 20.65
C GLY A 63 6.71 11.75 19.51
N SER A 64 7.76 11.02 19.87
CA SER A 64 8.82 10.55 18.96
C SER A 64 8.80 9.02 18.78
N SER A 65 7.63 8.36 18.90
CA SER A 65 7.51 6.89 18.84
C SER A 65 8.00 6.28 17.52
N PHE A 66 8.03 7.09 16.45
CA PHE A 66 8.52 6.71 15.14
C PHE A 66 9.97 7.14 14.89
N VAL A 67 10.71 7.64 15.89
CA VAL A 67 12.08 8.13 15.73
C VAL A 67 13.06 7.19 16.43
N ILE A 68 14.03 6.68 15.69
CA ILE A 68 15.13 5.86 16.20
C ILE A 68 16.46 6.50 15.77
N GLY A 69 17.14 7.17 16.70
CA GLY A 69 18.32 7.96 16.40
C GLY A 69 17.99 9.11 15.44
N THR A 70 18.61 9.10 14.26
CA THR A 70 18.36 10.08 13.18
C THR A 70 17.34 9.61 12.14
N HIS A 71 16.78 8.41 12.31
CA HIS A 71 15.88 7.80 11.32
C HIS A 71 14.44 7.82 11.81
N MET A 72 13.51 7.96 10.87
CA MET A 72 12.11 7.67 11.08
C MET A 72 11.81 6.21 10.70
N VAL A 73 11.14 5.48 11.59
CA VAL A 73 10.78 4.08 11.40
C VAL A 73 9.29 3.91 11.68
N PHE A 74 8.56 3.46 10.67
CA PHE A 74 7.12 3.19 10.73
C PHE A 74 6.75 2.19 9.63
N SER A 75 5.48 1.82 9.54
CA SER A 75 5.03 0.79 8.62
C SER A 75 3.81 1.23 7.82
N LEU A 76 3.76 0.79 6.56
CA LEU A 76 2.55 0.81 5.74
C LEU A 76 1.74 -0.44 6.06
N ARG A 77 0.48 -0.27 6.46
CA ARG A 77 -0.48 -1.37 6.61
C ARG A 77 -1.47 -1.32 5.44
N ILE A 78 -1.65 -2.47 4.79
CA ILE A 78 -2.65 -2.67 3.73
C ILE A 78 -3.60 -3.78 4.17
N ASP A 79 -4.83 -3.39 4.46
CA ASP A 79 -5.91 -4.29 4.84
C ASP A 79 -6.71 -4.66 3.60
N LYS A 80 -6.84 -5.97 3.32
CA LYS A 80 -7.58 -6.47 2.16
C LYS A 80 -8.69 -7.40 2.57
N LYS A 81 -9.88 -7.17 2.03
CA LYS A 81 -11.01 -8.10 2.10
C LYS A 81 -11.09 -8.87 0.78
N ALA A 82 -11.19 -10.19 0.86
CA ALA A 82 -11.31 -11.04 -0.31
C ALA A 82 -12.38 -12.10 -0.07
N ILE A 83 -13.43 -12.09 -0.90
CA ILE A 83 -14.50 -13.07 -0.82
C ILE A 83 -14.18 -14.24 -1.76
N PRO A 84 -14.06 -15.47 -1.26
CA PRO A 84 -13.88 -16.62 -2.14
C PRO A 84 -15.04 -16.76 -3.13
N GLN A 85 -14.74 -16.98 -4.40
CA GLN A 85 -15.74 -17.06 -5.47
C GLN A 85 -16.81 -18.16 -5.22
N LYS A 86 -16.42 -19.26 -4.57
CA LYS A 86 -17.36 -20.33 -4.17
C LYS A 86 -18.37 -19.84 -3.13
N THR A 87 -17.97 -18.95 -2.23
CA THR A 87 -18.85 -18.33 -1.23
C THR A 87 -19.87 -17.42 -1.90
N ILE A 88 -19.44 -16.55 -2.82
CA ILE A 88 -20.35 -15.69 -3.60
C ILE A 88 -21.38 -16.56 -4.34
N ARG A 89 -20.94 -17.61 -5.04
CA ARG A 89 -21.83 -18.52 -5.79
C ARG A 89 -22.87 -19.19 -4.89
N LYS A 90 -22.47 -19.66 -3.71
CA LYS A 90 -23.38 -20.29 -2.73
C LYS A 90 -24.47 -19.31 -2.30
N HIS A 91 -24.09 -18.11 -1.85
CA HIS A 91 -25.06 -17.12 -1.35
C HIS A 91 -25.94 -16.54 -2.46
N TYR A 92 -25.39 -16.36 -3.65
CA TYR A 92 -26.16 -15.97 -4.84
C TYR A 92 -27.24 -17.01 -5.16
N ALA A 93 -26.92 -18.31 -5.15
CA ALA A 93 -27.89 -19.36 -5.44
C ALA A 93 -29.06 -19.38 -4.43
N ILE A 94 -28.76 -19.15 -3.15
CA ILE A 94 -29.77 -19.09 -2.07
C ILE A 94 -30.69 -17.88 -2.27
N GLU A 95 -30.12 -16.69 -2.48
CA GLU A 95 -30.91 -15.44 -2.63
C GLU A 95 -31.71 -15.43 -3.94
N ALA A 96 -31.14 -15.94 -5.04
CA ALA A 96 -31.85 -16.07 -6.31
C ALA A 96 -33.04 -17.04 -6.20
N ALA A 97 -32.86 -18.19 -5.52
CA ALA A 97 -33.95 -19.13 -5.29
C ALA A 97 -35.07 -18.49 -4.45
N LYS A 98 -34.71 -17.76 -3.39
CA LYS A 98 -35.66 -17.03 -2.56
C LYS A 98 -36.50 -16.04 -3.37
N ARG A 99 -35.87 -15.21 -4.22
CA ARG A 99 -36.60 -14.23 -5.06
C ARG A 99 -37.50 -14.89 -6.11
N LEU A 100 -37.12 -16.03 -6.67
CA LEU A 100 -37.98 -16.78 -7.59
C LEU A 100 -39.22 -17.31 -6.88
N THR A 101 -39.06 -17.83 -5.66
CA THR A 101 -40.18 -18.29 -4.83
C THR A 101 -41.10 -17.14 -4.43
N GLU A 102 -40.56 -16.00 -3.99
CA GLU A 102 -41.34 -14.83 -3.56
C GLU A 102 -42.06 -14.12 -4.72
N SER A 103 -41.50 -14.16 -5.93
CA SER A 103 -42.11 -13.54 -7.12
C SER A 103 -42.97 -14.49 -7.95
N GLU A 104 -43.06 -15.77 -7.56
CA GLU A 104 -43.72 -16.85 -8.31
C GLU A 104 -43.25 -17.00 -9.76
N ARG A 105 -42.00 -16.60 -10.04
CA ARG A 105 -41.40 -16.63 -11.39
C ARG A 105 -40.47 -17.84 -11.55
N GLN A 106 -40.33 -18.31 -12.79
CA GLN A 106 -39.40 -19.39 -13.14
C GLN A 106 -37.98 -18.90 -13.45
N PHE A 107 -37.79 -17.62 -13.79
CA PHE A 107 -36.49 -17.07 -14.15
C PHE A 107 -36.33 -15.61 -13.71
N LEU A 108 -35.06 -15.24 -13.46
CA LEU A 108 -34.63 -13.85 -13.28
C LEU A 108 -34.04 -13.32 -14.59
N THR A 109 -34.36 -12.08 -14.93
CA THR A 109 -33.73 -11.34 -16.03
C THR A 109 -32.24 -11.11 -15.78
N ARG A 110 -31.50 -10.72 -16.82
CA ARG A 110 -30.05 -10.47 -16.70
C ARG A 110 -29.75 -9.38 -15.67
N ASP A 111 -30.55 -8.32 -15.64
CA ASP A 111 -30.34 -7.17 -14.77
C ASP A 111 -30.69 -7.52 -13.31
N GLU A 112 -31.77 -8.28 -13.09
CA GLU A 112 -32.11 -8.81 -11.75
C GLU A 112 -31.01 -9.72 -11.20
N LYS A 113 -30.43 -10.60 -12.03
CA LYS A 113 -29.30 -11.45 -11.62
C LYS A 113 -28.09 -10.63 -11.20
N LYS A 114 -27.80 -9.53 -11.91
CA LYS A 114 -26.72 -8.61 -11.52
C LYS A 114 -27.02 -7.96 -10.17
N ILE A 115 -28.22 -7.42 -9.98
CA ILE A 115 -28.65 -6.80 -8.71
C ILE A 115 -28.54 -7.79 -7.54
N VAL A 116 -28.99 -9.03 -7.70
CA VAL A 116 -28.87 -10.07 -6.66
C VAL A 116 -27.40 -10.33 -6.34
N LYS A 117 -26.55 -10.46 -7.36
CA LYS A 117 -25.13 -10.74 -7.16
C LYS A 117 -24.40 -9.59 -6.47
N ASP A 118 -24.67 -8.35 -6.86
CA ASP A 118 -24.07 -7.16 -6.25
C ASP A 118 -24.50 -7.06 -4.78
N HIS A 119 -25.80 -7.20 -4.51
CA HIS A 119 -26.33 -7.22 -3.14
C HIS A 119 -25.72 -8.31 -2.25
N VAL A 120 -25.58 -9.53 -2.78
CA VAL A 120 -24.92 -10.64 -2.06
C VAL A 120 -23.46 -10.32 -1.79
N THR A 121 -22.76 -9.71 -2.75
CA THR A 121 -21.35 -9.34 -2.61
C THR A 121 -21.19 -8.31 -1.51
N ASP A 122 -21.96 -7.22 -1.54
CA ASP A 122 -21.93 -6.16 -0.52
C ASP A 122 -22.24 -6.72 0.88
N THR A 123 -23.26 -7.58 0.98
CA THR A 123 -23.65 -8.20 2.25
C THR A 123 -22.56 -9.10 2.82
N LEU A 124 -21.86 -9.86 1.96
CA LEU A 124 -20.74 -10.70 2.38
C LEU A 124 -19.52 -9.85 2.75
N MET A 125 -19.32 -8.72 2.08
CA MET A 125 -18.18 -7.83 2.28
C MET A 125 -18.20 -7.14 3.65
N LEU A 126 -19.40 -6.81 4.14
CA LEU A 126 -19.61 -6.30 5.49
C LEU A 126 -19.30 -7.33 6.60
N ARG A 127 -19.24 -8.62 6.25
CA ARG A 127 -19.05 -9.72 7.23
C ARG A 127 -17.65 -10.30 7.23
N ILE A 128 -16.90 -10.14 6.15
CA ILE A 128 -15.55 -10.71 6.04
C ILE A 128 -14.55 -9.76 6.70
N PRO A 129 -13.77 -10.23 7.68
CA PRO A 129 -12.72 -9.43 8.29
C PRO A 129 -11.62 -9.14 7.27
N SER A 130 -10.97 -7.98 7.39
CA SER A 130 -9.81 -7.68 6.57
C SER A 130 -8.61 -8.54 6.96
N THR A 131 -7.73 -8.82 5.99
CA THR A 131 -6.41 -9.41 6.24
C THR A 131 -5.34 -8.31 6.17
N PRO A 132 -4.64 -8.02 7.27
CA PRO A 132 -3.62 -6.99 7.29
C PRO A 132 -2.30 -7.47 6.67
N HIS A 133 -1.70 -6.62 5.86
CA HIS A 133 -0.36 -6.81 5.29
C HIS A 133 0.53 -5.65 5.72
N LEU A 134 1.63 -5.96 6.40
CA LEU A 134 2.56 -4.97 6.95
C LEU A 134 3.84 -4.89 6.14
N TYR A 135 4.26 -3.66 5.88
CA TYR A 135 5.51 -3.35 5.19
C TYR A 135 6.23 -2.23 5.93
N ASP A 136 7.39 -2.56 6.51
CA ASP A 136 8.18 -1.60 7.26
C ASP A 136 8.91 -0.65 6.31
N LEU A 137 9.25 0.52 6.82
CA LEU A 137 10.16 1.44 6.16
C LEU A 137 11.08 2.14 7.13
N ILE A 138 12.24 2.52 6.62
CA ILE A 138 13.18 3.42 7.29
C ILE A 138 13.35 4.63 6.39
N TRP A 139 13.19 5.82 6.97
CA TRP A 139 13.40 7.08 6.29
C TRP A 139 14.48 7.89 7.01
N ASP A 140 15.51 8.25 6.27
CA ASP A 140 16.50 9.25 6.66
C ASP A 140 16.19 10.54 5.87
N TYR A 141 15.70 11.54 6.59
CA TYR A 141 15.34 12.82 5.99
C TYR A 141 16.56 13.66 5.64
N ASP A 142 17.66 13.57 6.42
CA ASP A 142 18.88 14.34 6.21
C ASP A 142 19.56 13.90 4.89
N SER A 143 19.62 12.58 4.64
CA SER A 143 20.17 12.03 3.39
C SER A 143 19.14 11.92 2.26
N SER A 144 17.89 12.32 2.50
CA SER A 144 16.78 12.19 1.54
C SER A 144 16.65 10.75 1.00
N SER A 145 16.81 9.76 1.88
CA SER A 145 16.80 8.33 1.51
C SER A 145 15.75 7.55 2.28
N LEU A 146 15.02 6.69 1.56
CA LEU A 146 14.02 5.80 2.14
C LEU A 146 14.26 4.36 1.70
N CYS A 147 14.24 3.43 2.66
CA CYS A 147 14.28 1.99 2.44
C CYS A 147 12.91 1.40 2.77
N PHE A 148 12.26 0.79 1.78
CA PHE A 148 10.98 0.11 1.94
C PHE A 148 11.18 -1.41 1.87
N PHE A 149 10.68 -2.13 2.87
CA PHE A 149 10.94 -3.57 3.04
C PHE A 149 9.97 -4.44 2.23
N SER A 150 9.84 -4.13 0.93
CA SER A 150 9.04 -4.89 -0.03
C SER A 150 9.49 -4.63 -1.47
N ASN A 151 9.42 -5.66 -2.32
CA ASN A 151 9.58 -5.54 -3.77
C ASN A 151 8.25 -5.68 -4.53
N LEU A 152 7.14 -5.91 -3.83
CA LEU A 152 5.82 -6.07 -4.44
C LEU A 152 5.41 -4.75 -5.10
N LYS A 153 5.14 -4.79 -6.42
CA LYS A 153 4.74 -3.62 -7.20
C LYS A 153 3.57 -2.88 -6.53
N SER A 154 2.50 -3.60 -6.18
CA SER A 154 1.33 -3.00 -5.53
C SER A 154 1.65 -2.32 -4.20
N ALA A 155 2.51 -2.90 -3.35
CA ALA A 155 2.87 -2.27 -2.08
C ALA A 155 3.70 -0.99 -2.27
N ASN A 156 4.56 -0.97 -3.30
CA ASN A 156 5.39 0.19 -3.65
C ASN A 156 4.53 1.34 -4.23
N GLU A 157 3.55 1.04 -5.08
CA GLU A 157 2.60 2.04 -5.60
C GLU A 157 1.75 2.68 -4.49
N GLU A 158 1.31 1.87 -3.51
CA GLU A 158 0.59 2.35 -2.34
C GLU A 158 1.46 3.21 -1.43
N LEU A 159 2.74 2.82 -1.25
CA LEU A 159 3.71 3.64 -0.54
C LEU A 159 3.86 5.00 -1.22
N GLU A 160 4.17 5.02 -2.53
CA GLU A 160 4.40 6.25 -3.29
C GLU A 160 3.20 7.20 -3.19
N THR A 161 1.98 6.66 -3.32
CA THR A 161 0.74 7.42 -3.21
C THR A 161 0.53 7.98 -1.81
N LEU A 162 0.61 7.12 -0.78
CA LEU A 162 0.36 7.54 0.59
C LEU A 162 1.43 8.50 1.11
N PHE A 163 2.69 8.30 0.71
CA PHE A 163 3.82 9.15 1.08
C PHE A 163 3.65 10.56 0.50
N LEU A 164 3.30 10.66 -0.79
CA LEU A 164 2.98 11.94 -1.42
C LEU A 164 1.80 12.64 -0.73
N GLN A 165 0.73 11.90 -0.40
CA GLN A 165 -0.43 12.45 0.30
C GLN A 165 -0.10 12.95 1.71
N SER A 166 0.82 12.27 2.40
CA SER A 166 1.10 12.52 3.82
C SER A 166 2.17 13.59 4.05
N PHE A 167 3.16 13.66 3.17
CA PHE A 167 4.33 14.52 3.34
C PHE A 167 4.55 15.50 2.19
N GLN A 168 3.79 15.39 1.10
CA GLN A 168 3.89 16.27 -0.06
C GLN A 168 5.28 16.19 -0.71
N LEU A 169 5.89 15.00 -0.60
CA LEU A 169 7.19 14.63 -1.14
C LEU A 169 7.02 13.51 -2.17
N SER A 170 7.80 13.55 -3.25
CA SER A 170 7.86 12.49 -4.25
C SER A 170 8.90 11.45 -3.86
N LEU A 171 8.65 10.19 -4.23
CA LEU A 171 9.60 9.09 -4.09
C LEU A 171 10.14 8.70 -5.46
N ILE A 172 11.44 8.86 -5.68
CA ILE A 172 12.13 8.41 -6.89
C ILE A 172 12.75 7.04 -6.60
N ARG A 173 12.21 5.99 -7.23
CA ARG A 173 12.71 4.63 -7.06
C ARG A 173 14.15 4.52 -7.55
N LEU A 174 15.02 3.95 -6.72
CA LEU A 174 16.42 3.71 -7.05
C LEU A 174 16.64 2.30 -7.59
N PHE A 175 16.80 2.22 -8.90
CA PHE A 175 17.34 1.09 -9.65
C PHE A 175 18.60 1.53 -10.40
N PRO A 176 19.39 0.62 -11.01
CA PRO A 176 20.72 0.95 -11.53
C PRO A 176 20.78 2.21 -12.42
N PHE A 177 19.80 2.39 -13.31
CA PHE A 177 19.70 3.58 -14.16
C PHE A 177 19.54 4.87 -13.35
N THR A 178 18.48 4.97 -12.52
CA THR A 178 18.22 6.17 -11.69
C THR A 178 19.34 6.45 -10.72
N LEU A 179 20.00 5.41 -10.20
CA LEU A 179 21.13 5.58 -9.31
C LEU A 179 22.30 6.23 -10.05
N ALA A 180 22.63 5.74 -11.25
CA ALA A 180 23.68 6.32 -12.08
C ALA A 180 23.38 7.78 -12.43
N ASP A 181 22.16 8.06 -12.92
CA ASP A 181 21.75 9.40 -13.34
C ASP A 181 21.82 10.43 -12.19
N LEU A 182 21.40 10.03 -10.99
CA LEU A 182 21.31 10.94 -9.84
C LEU A 182 22.63 11.13 -9.08
N THR A 183 23.59 10.22 -9.18
CA THR A 183 24.77 10.19 -8.29
C THR A 183 26.11 10.25 -8.99
N MET A 184 26.21 9.87 -10.27
CA MET A 184 27.51 9.75 -10.95
C MET A 184 28.03 11.05 -11.57
N GLY A 185 27.26 12.14 -11.50
CA GLY A 185 27.70 13.44 -12.05
C GLY A 185 27.92 13.42 -13.55
N LEU A 186 27.11 12.64 -14.27
CA LEU A 186 27.25 12.39 -15.71
C LEU A 186 27.10 13.68 -16.52
N SER A 187 27.96 13.83 -17.52
CA SER A 187 27.78 14.82 -18.60
C SER A 187 26.56 14.49 -19.46
N ASP A 188 26.07 15.45 -20.24
CA ASP A 188 24.89 15.24 -21.11
C ASP A 188 25.12 14.09 -22.11
N GLY A 189 26.34 13.97 -22.67
CA GLY A 189 26.69 12.86 -23.55
C GLY A 189 26.70 11.49 -22.85
N GLU A 190 27.09 11.45 -21.57
CA GLU A 190 27.03 10.22 -20.78
C GLU A 190 25.60 9.85 -20.38
N ARG A 191 24.74 10.83 -20.09
CA ARG A 191 23.30 10.58 -19.87
C ARG A 191 22.61 10.03 -21.11
N ASP A 192 22.93 10.58 -22.29
CA ASP A 192 22.43 10.06 -23.57
C ASP A 192 22.83 8.61 -23.80
N ASN A 193 24.04 8.23 -23.38
CA ASN A 193 24.50 6.84 -23.44
C ASN A 193 23.78 5.96 -22.41
N LEU A 194 23.63 6.44 -21.17
CA LEU A 194 22.90 5.74 -20.10
C LEU A 194 21.46 5.40 -20.52
N ALA A 195 20.77 6.34 -21.19
CA ALA A 195 19.40 6.15 -21.70
C ALA A 195 19.28 5.06 -22.79
N LYS A 196 20.38 4.73 -23.47
CA LYS A 196 20.42 3.71 -24.52
C LYS A 196 20.89 2.34 -24.01
N LEU A 197 21.31 2.24 -22.74
CA LEU A 197 21.74 0.97 -22.18
C LEU A 197 20.55 0.00 -22.08
N SER A 198 20.78 -1.23 -22.51
CA SER A 198 19.85 -2.34 -22.34
C SER A 198 20.37 -3.29 -21.26
N PRO A 199 19.48 -3.98 -20.53
CA PRO A 199 19.88 -4.98 -19.56
C PRO A 199 20.79 -6.02 -20.21
N THR A 200 21.95 -6.29 -19.59
CA THR A 200 22.79 -7.41 -20.01
C THR A 200 22.10 -8.71 -19.62
N ASN A 201 21.82 -9.55 -20.61
CA ASN A 201 21.30 -10.90 -20.37
C ASN A 201 22.43 -11.79 -19.88
N PHE A 202 22.51 -12.00 -18.57
CA PHE A 202 23.35 -13.04 -18.00
C PHE A 202 22.63 -14.38 -18.19
N THR A 203 22.98 -15.13 -19.24
CA THR A 203 22.55 -16.52 -19.38
C THR A 203 23.29 -17.35 -18.33
N GLY A 204 22.54 -17.91 -17.39
CA GLY A 204 22.98 -18.98 -16.48
C GLY A 204 22.41 -20.32 -16.91
#